data_AF-A0A822H386-F1
#
_entry.id   AF-A0A822H386-F1
#
_cell.length_a   1.000
_cell.length_b   1.000
_cell.length_c   1.000
_cell.angle_alpha   90.00
_cell.angle_beta   90.00
_cell.angle_gamma   90.00
#
_symmetry.space_group_name_H-M   'P 1'
#
loop_
_entity.id
_entity.type
_entity.pdbx_description
1 polymer ?
#
loop_
_entity_poly.entity_id
_entity_poly.type
_entity_poly.pdbx_seq_one_letter_code
_entity_poly.pdbx_strand_id
1 'polypeptide(L)' 'GGTFDVSLLTIDNGVFEVVATNGDTHLGGEDFDQRVMEHFIKLFKKKT' A
#
# COMPACT_ATOMS: atom_id res chain seq x y z
N GLY A 1 -5.03 4.61 -4.69
CA GLY A 1 -3.80 3.79 -4.70
C GLY A 1 -4.13 2.46 -4.06
N GLY A 2 -4.06 1.36 -4.82
CA GLY A 2 -4.59 0.05 -4.40
C GLY A 2 -3.63 -1.12 -4.54
N THR A 3 -2.36 -0.86 -4.88
CA THR A 3 -1.33 -1.90 -4.99
C THR A 3 -0.12 -1.55 -4.11
N PHE A 4 0.53 -2.59 -3.62
CA PHE A 4 1.75 -2.52 -2.84
C PHE A 4 2.78 -3.44 -3.48
N ASP A 5 3.73 -2.85 -4.19
CA ASP A 5 4.74 -3.55 -4.97
C ASP A 5 6.13 -3.34 -4.36
N VAL A 6 6.92 -4.42 -4.25
CA VAL A 6 8.28 -4.43 -3.71
C VAL A 6 9.21 -5.10 -4.72
N SER A 7 10.30 -4.41 -5.07
CA SER A 7 11.34 -4.92 -5.97
C SER A 7 12.69 -4.93 -5.29
N LEU A 8 13.42 -6.05 -5.41
CA LEU A 8 14.81 -6.17 -5.02
C LEU A 8 15.70 -5.89 -6.23
N LEU A 9 16.53 -4.85 -6.13
CA LEU A 9 17.42 -4.42 -7.19
C LEU A 9 18.89 -4.56 -6.76
N THR A 10 19.73 -5.01 -7.67
CA THR A 10 21.19 -4.94 -7.56
C THR A 10 21.72 -3.89 -8.53
N ILE A 11 22.75 -3.16 -8.09
CA ILE A 11 23.42 -2.14 -8.88
C ILE A 11 24.89 -2.52 -8.97
N ASP A 12 25.37 -2.80 -10.17
CA ASP A 12 26.79 -3.05 -10.44
C ASP A 12 27.22 -2.35 -11.72
N ASN A 13 28.36 -1.66 -11.68
CA ASN A 13 28.92 -0.89 -12.80
C ASN A 13 27.90 0.03 -13.52
N GLY A 14 26.93 0.58 -12.78
CA GLY A 14 25.89 1.45 -13.32
C GLY A 14 24.72 0.72 -14.02
N VAL A 15 24.72 -0.61 -14.01
CA VAL A 15 23.62 -1.45 -14.49
C VAL A 15 22.71 -1.81 -13.31
N PHE A 16 21.40 -1.66 -13.52
CA PHE A 16 20.35 -2.06 -12.58
C PHE A 16 19.78 -3.40 -13.03
N GLU A 17 19.81 -4.40 -12.15
CA GLU A 17 19.20 -5.71 -12.39
C GLU A 17 18.09 -5.98 -11.37
N VAL A 18 16.97 -6.53 -11.83
CA VAL A 18 15.86 -6.95 -10.99
C VAL A 18 16.09 -8.38 -10.54
N VAL A 19 16.37 -8.56 -9.26
CA VAL A 19 16.64 -9.88 -8.66
C VAL A 19 15.33 -10.58 -8.28
N ALA A 20 14.37 -9.82 -7.77
CA ALA A 20 13.06 -10.34 -7.39
C ALA A 20 12.00 -9.25 -7.37
N THR A 21 10.75 -9.63 -7.61
CA THR A 21 9.57 -8.79 -7.41
C THR A 21 8.54 -9.55 -6.57
N ASN A 22 7.86 -8.85 -5.68
CA ASN A 22 6.74 -9.37 -4.90
C ASN A 22 5.80 -8.22 -4.52
N GLY A 23 4.64 -8.53 -3.98
CA GLY A 23 3.67 -7.51 -3.59
C GLY A 23 2.26 -8.05 -3.43
N ASP A 24 1.32 -7.12 -3.28
CA ASP A 24 -0.12 -7.37 -3.24
C ASP A 24 -0.85 -6.37 -4.14
N THR A 25 -1.57 -6.88 -5.13
CA THR A 25 -2.31 -6.07 -6.11
C THR A 25 -3.63 -5.52 -5.57
N HIS A 26 -3.98 -5.84 -4.33
CA HIS A 26 -5.22 -5.41 -3.68
C HIS A 26 -4.98 -4.75 -2.31
N LEU A 27 -3.74 -4.33 -2.03
CA LEU A 27 -3.39 -3.60 -0.83
C LEU A 27 -2.76 -2.26 -1.23
N GLY A 28 -3.33 -1.14 -0.78
CA GLY A 28 -2.76 0.18 -1.02
C GLY A 28 -3.30 1.25 -0.09
N GLY A 29 -3.07 2.51 -0.46
CA GLY A 29 -3.56 3.68 0.27
C GLY A 29 -5.08 3.71 0.48
N GLU A 30 -5.85 3.17 -0.47
CA GLU A 30 -7.32 3.12 -0.38
C GLU A 30 -7.81 2.30 0.82
N ASP A 31 -7.10 1.24 1.20
CA ASP A 31 -7.41 0.47 2.41
C ASP A 31 -7.26 1.31 3.69
N PHE A 32 -6.23 2.16 3.72
CA PHE A 32 -6.01 3.07 4.84
C PHE A 32 -7.08 4.17 4.85
N ASP A 33 -7.39 4.75 3.70
CA ASP A 33 -8.46 5.75 3.56
C ASP A 33 -9.81 5.18 4.03
N GLN A 34 -10.15 3.96 3.61
CA GLN A 34 -11.36 3.27 4.02
C GLN A 34 -11.37 3.03 5.54
N ARG A 35 -10.28 2.53 6.13
CA ARG A 35 -10.19 2.29 7.58
C ARG A 35 -10.40 3.57 8.39
N VAL A 36 -9.79 4.68 7.97
CA VAL A 36 -9.94 5.98 8.62
C VAL A 36 -11.37 6.50 8.47
N MET A 37 -11.95 6.39 7.28
CA MET A 37 -13.33 6.79 7.01
C MET A 37 -14.32 6.00 7.87
N GLU A 38 -14.19 4.67 7.91
CA GLU A 38 -15.03 3.81 8.74
C GLU A 38 -14.92 4.16 10.24
N HIS A 39 -13.72 4.48 10.71
CA HIS A 39 -13.51 4.93 12.09
C HIS A 39 -14.32 6.19 12.39
N PHE A 40 -14.25 7.22 11.54
CA PHE A 40 -15.01 8.44 11.75
C PHE A 40 -16.52 8.24 11.61
N ILE A 41 -16.98 7.45 10.64
CA ILE A 41 -18.41 7.11 10.51
C ILE A 41 -18.94 6.49 11.80
N LYS A 42 -18.19 5.56 12.40
CA LYS A 42 -18.56 4.95 13.69
C LYS A 42 -18.62 5.98 14.82
N LEU A 43 -17.67 6.91 14.89
CA LEU A 43 -17.68 7.99 15.89
C LEU A 43 -18.90 8.91 15.75
N PHE A 44 -19.24 9.32 14.52
CA PHE A 44 -20.40 10.18 14.28
C PHE A 44 -21.72 9.48 14.63
N LYS A 45 -21.88 8.21 14.23
CA LYS A 45 -23.04 7.37 14.57
C LYS A 45 -23.18 7.09 16.06
N LYS A 46 -22.09 7.13 16.84
CA LYS A 46 -22.15 6.96 18.30
C LYS A 46 -22.52 8.25 19.02
N LYS A 47 -22.23 9.41 18.41
CA LYS A 47 -22.47 10.74 19.00
C LYS A 47 -23.88 11.27 18.72
N THR A 48 -24.56 10.72 17.72
CA THR A 48 -25.92 11.08 17.29
C THR A 48 -26.86 9.91 17.56
#